data_AF-A0A2E2VB31-F1
#
_entry.id   AF-A0A2E2VB31-F1
#
_cell.length_a   1.000
_cell.length_b   1.000
_cell.length_c   1.000
_cell.angle_alpha   90.00
_cell.angle_beta   90.00
_cell.angle_gamma   90.00
#
_symmetry.space_group_name_H-M   'P 1'
#
loop_
_entity.id
_entity.type
_entity.pdbx_description
1 polymer ?
#
loop_
_entity_poly.entity_id
_entity_poly.type
_entity_poly.pdbx_seq_one_letter_code
_entity_poly.pdbx_strand_id
1 'polypeptide(L)' 'MNKLKSYYFSFIGISLVGISIGFVVGFFFKNYYLNNDFAYLSVIPMGIGCAFIIYGSLYIKSEK' A
#
# COMPACT_ATOMS: atom_id res chain seq x y z
N MET A 1 -18.71 -9.30 -13.43
CA MET A 1 -18.59 -8.21 -12.43
C MET A 1 -17.34 -8.33 -11.56
N ASN A 2 -16.88 -9.54 -11.22
CA ASN A 2 -15.75 -9.77 -10.29
C ASN A 2 -14.38 -9.29 -10.81
N LYS A 3 -14.13 -9.33 -12.13
CA LYS A 3 -12.88 -8.81 -12.73
C LYS A 3 -12.65 -7.31 -12.47
N LEU A 4 -13.69 -6.49 -12.57
CA LEU A 4 -13.58 -5.05 -12.30
C LEU A 4 -13.35 -4.79 -10.81
N LYS A 5 -14.06 -5.51 -9.93
CA LYS A 5 -13.82 -5.44 -8.47
C LYS A 5 -12.39 -5.82 -8.10
N SER A 6 -11.86 -6.91 -8.65
CA SER A 6 -10.48 -7.36 -8.46
C SER A 6 -9.48 -6.30 -8.90
N TYR A 7 -9.72 -5.66 -10.05
CA TYR A 7 -8.89 -4.56 -10.55
C TYR A 7 -8.91 -3.35 -9.60
N TYR A 8 -10.09 -2.90 -9.17
CA TYR A 8 -10.22 -1.76 -8.24
C TYR A 8 -9.51 -2.01 -6.91
N PHE A 9 -9.68 -3.20 -6.32
CA PHE A 9 -8.99 -3.57 -5.07
C PHE A 9 -7.47 -3.57 -5.22
N SER A 10 -6.98 -4.13 -6.33
CA SER A 10 -5.55 -4.18 -6.63
C SER A 10 -4.98 -2.77 -6.86
N PHE A 11 -5.73 -1.91 -7.56
CA PHE A 11 -5.33 -0.53 -7.81
C PHE A 11 -5.24 0.29 -6.52
N ILE A 12 -6.26 0.21 -5.65
CA ILE A 12 -6.26 0.87 -4.34
C ILE A 12 -5.07 0.40 -3.50
N GLY A 13 -4.80 -0.91 -3.49
CA GLY A 13 -3.67 -1.46 -2.75
C GLY A 13 -2.32 -0.96 -3.25
N ILE A 14 -2.10 -0.90 -4.58
CA ILE A 14 -0.87 -0.37 -5.18
C ILE A 14 -0.71 1.13 -4.86
N SER A 15 -1.79 1.91 -4.89
CA SER A 15 -1.74 3.33 -4.51
C SER A 15 -1.34 3.53 -3.05
N LEU A 16 -1.88 2.72 -2.11
CA LEU A 16 -1.49 2.78 -0.70
C LEU A 16 -0.02 2.40 -0.48
N VAL A 17 0.47 1.38 -1.18
CA VAL A 17 1.89 0.98 -1.14
C VAL A 17 2.78 2.10 -1.69
N GLY A 18 2.39 2.73 -2.80
CA GLY A 18 3.12 3.87 -3.37
C GLY A 18 3.21 5.06 -2.42
N ILE A 19 2.12 5.40 -1.72
CA ILE A 19 2.10 6.47 -0.70
C ILE A 19 3.04 6.12 0.46
N SER A 20 3.02 4.87 0.93
CA SER A 20 3.90 4.40 1.99
C SER A 20 5.38 4.53 1.60
N ILE A 21 5.76 4.04 0.41
CA ILE A 21 7.13 4.13 -0.10
C ILE A 21 7.53 5.60 -0.26
N GLY A 22 6.67 6.45 -0.83
CA GLY A 22 6.90 7.88 -0.95
C GLY A 22 7.13 8.57 0.40
N PHE A 23 6.41 8.14 1.44
CA PHE A 23 6.60 8.64 2.80
C PHE A 23 7.95 8.20 3.38
N VAL A 24 8.36 6.94 3.22
CA VAL A 24 9.67 6.45 3.67
C VAL A 24 10.80 7.16 2.92
N VAL A 25 10.71 7.29 1.60
CA VAL A 25 11.72 7.95 0.77
C VAL A 25 11.79 9.44 1.11
N GLY A 26 10.65 10.12 1.20
CA GLY A 26 10.57 11.53 1.62
C GLY A 26 11.12 11.74 3.03
N PHE A 27 10.88 10.80 3.93
CA PHE A 27 11.46 10.81 5.27
C PHE A 27 12.98 10.62 5.23
N PHE A 28 13.48 9.70 4.41
CA PHE A 28 14.92 9.48 4.21
C PHE A 28 15.63 10.73 3.67
N PHE A 29 15.00 11.44 2.72
CA PHE A 29 15.49 12.73 2.23
C PHE A 29 15.43 13.83 3.29
N LYS A 30 14.43 13.80 4.18
CA LYS A 30 14.24 14.78 5.26
C LYS A 30 15.05 14.45 6.53
N ASN A 31 15.61 13.26 6.64
CA ASN A 31 16.28 12.71 7.82
C ASN A 31 17.61 13.40 8.20
N TYR A 32 17.95 14.53 7.57
CA TYR A 32 18.90 15.48 8.14
C TYR A 32 18.33 16.30 9.30
N TYR A 33 17.02 16.24 9.61
CA TYR A 33 16.43 17.27 10.49
C TYR A 33 15.47 16.83 11.62
N LEU A 34 14.86 15.63 11.67
CA LEU A 34 13.87 15.33 12.74
C LEU A 34 13.64 13.84 13.05
N ASN A 35 13.36 13.55 14.33
CA ASN A 35 13.20 12.22 14.97
C ASN A 35 12.41 11.16 14.16
N ASN A 36 12.97 9.94 14.16
CA ASN A 36 12.61 8.76 13.34
C ASN A 36 11.20 8.17 13.57
N ASP A 37 10.45 8.57 14.60
CA ASP A 37 9.23 7.87 15.01
C ASP A 37 8.10 7.92 13.96
N PHE A 38 8.05 8.99 13.15
CA PHE A 38 7.04 9.10 12.08
C PHE A 38 7.32 8.20 10.88
N ALA A 39 8.56 7.73 10.68
CA ALA A 39 8.87 6.79 9.61
C ALA A 39 8.10 5.47 9.79
N TYR A 40 7.89 5.04 11.04
CA TYR A 40 7.18 3.81 11.37
C TYR A 40 5.69 3.85 10.98
N LEU A 41 5.12 5.05 10.87
CA LEU A 41 3.73 5.24 10.46
C LEU A 41 3.49 4.79 9.00
N SER A 42 4.53 4.75 8.17
CA SER A 42 4.47 4.27 6.78
C SER A 42 4.20 2.76 6.68
N VAL A 43 4.53 1.99 7.71
CA VAL A 43 4.36 0.52 7.70
C VAL A 43 2.88 0.12 7.65
N ILE A 44 2.01 0.92 8.29
CA ILE A 44 0.57 0.68 8.35
C ILE A 44 -0.09 0.70 6.95
N PRO A 45 0.01 1.79 6.15
CA PRO A 45 -0.54 1.80 4.80
C PRO A 45 0.14 0.77 3.88
N MET A 46 1.39 0.39 4.13
CA MET A 46 2.06 -0.67 3.36
C MET A 46 1.41 -2.03 3.59
N GLY A 47 1.22 -2.41 4.87
CA GLY A 47 0.60 -3.68 5.22
C GLY A 47 -0.83 -3.79 4.71
N ILE A 48 -1.62 -2.71 4.86
CA ILE A 48 -2.99 -2.64 4.33
C ILE A 48 -2.98 -2.74 2.81
N GLY A 49 -2.12 -1.98 2.13
CA GLY A 49 -2.00 -2.02 0.66
C GLY A 49 -1.68 -3.42 0.13
N CYS A 50 -0.73 -4.12 0.76
CA CYS A 50 -0.40 -5.51 0.42
C CYS A 50 -1.60 -6.45 0.62
N ALA A 51 -2.33 -6.32 1.73
CA ALA A 51 -3.53 -7.11 1.96
C ALA A 51 -4.61 -6.88 0.89
N PHE A 52 -4.83 -5.63 0.46
CA PHE A 52 -5.75 -5.28 -0.62
C PHE A 52 -5.34 -5.88 -1.97
N ILE A 53 -4.03 -5.88 -2.29
CA ILE A 53 -3.51 -6.49 -3.53
C ILE A 53 -3.69 -8.00 -3.50
N ILE A 54 -3.36 -8.67 -2.39
CA ILE A 54 -3.52 -10.12 -2.24
C ILE A 54 -5.00 -10.50 -2.33
N TYR A 55 -5.87 -9.77 -1.64
CA TYR A 55 -7.32 -10.00 -1.65
C TYR A 55 -7.91 -9.80 -3.06
N GLY A 56 -7.55 -8.70 -3.72
CA GLY A 56 -7.96 -8.42 -5.09
C GLY A 56 -7.47 -9.45 -6.10
N SER A 57 -6.21 -9.89 -5.97
CA SER A 57 -5.53 -10.76 -6.93
C SER A 57 -5.87 -12.25 -6.77
N LEU A 58 -5.83 -12.79 -5.55
CA LEU A 58 -6.08 -14.20 -5.29
C LEU A 58 -7.57 -14.49 -5.15
N TYR A 59 -8.27 -13.77 -4.27
CA TYR A 59 -9.57 -14.22 -3.79
C TYR A 59 -10.70 -13.79 -4.73
N ILE A 60 -10.75 -12.51 -5.12
CA ILE A 60 -11.82 -12.01 -6.01
C ILE A 60 -11.68 -12.55 -7.45
N LYS A 61 -10.45 -12.82 -7.90
CA LYS A 61 -10.20 -13.37 -9.23
C LYS A 61 -10.48 -14.88 -9.31
N SER A 62 -10.30 -15.59 -8.19
CA SER A 62 -10.57 -17.04 -8.09
C SER A 62 -12.05 -17.36 -7.90
N GLU A 63 -12.86 -16.39 -7.48
CA GLU A 63 -14.32 -16.49 -7.40
C GLU A 63 -14.93 -16.45 -8.81
N LYS A 64 -14.93 -17.62 -9.46
CA LYS A 64 -15.42 -17.86 -10.82
C LYS A 64 -16.83 -18.41 -10.81
#